data_AF-A0A2E9D0L0-F1
#
_entry.id   AF-A0A2E9D0L0-F1
#
_cell.length_a   1.000
_cell.length_b   1.000
_cell.length_c   1.000
_cell.angle_alpha   90.00
_cell.angle_beta   90.00
_cell.angle_gamma   90.00
#
_symmetry.space_group_name_H-M   'P 1'
#
loop_
_entity.id
_entity.type
_entity.pdbx_description
1 polymer ?
#
loop_
_entity_poly.entity_id
_entity_poly.type
_entity_poly.pdbx_seq_one_letter_code
_entity_poly.pdbx_strand_id
1 'polypeptide(L)'
;MAQKYLIRKAISAFSGAAMLVMLAGCATTGGVDSDAAEVARGREQLIRALDAAWVRIVASGKAAEVIATQPPNQPGLASSYFVRIADCLPLPDLTPFPQNPTGLLKKVLETGKIRRLIQDVPSTPESSSYYFSGAGNQYLDLIIAEIENHYGAEIEVIDVAKPPGPLASTSALVDDEVDFVSQLNATGGRTQDMRRRTSRRFGCTMSSLMQFIHVPEDSEYADELNSFDDLWARPNIRICAGPLTTQTAKAFLPEHKVTTRYISDITDCDAQIKAGKQDIIMGPLPSLDIAGVPGYKSVHTMIVAGTPYWVALEGVECDAPTGPRDEGKCREIDPL
;
A
#
# COMPACT_ATOMS: atom_id res chain seq x y z
N MET A 1 -49.09 -31.90 -27.57
CA MET A 1 -49.95 -30.85 -26.97
C MET A 1 -49.33 -29.50 -27.35
N ALA A 2 -49.67 -28.97 -28.51
CA ALA A 2 -50.83 -28.10 -28.78
C ALA A 2 -50.39 -26.62 -28.81
N GLN A 3 -49.95 -26.26 -30.01
CA GLN A 3 -49.76 -24.95 -30.62
C GLN A 3 -51.08 -24.15 -30.68
N LYS A 4 -50.95 -22.82 -30.85
CA LYS A 4 -51.94 -21.75 -31.18
C LYS A 4 -52.06 -20.73 -30.03
N TYR A 5 -51.96 -19.41 -30.22
CA TYR A 5 -52.71 -18.60 -31.17
C TYR A 5 -51.97 -17.32 -31.60
N LEU A 6 -52.01 -17.05 -32.91
CA LEU A 6 -51.92 -15.74 -33.56
C LEU A 6 -53.28 -15.04 -33.47
N ILE A 7 -53.34 -13.75 -33.09
CA ILE A 7 -54.37 -12.81 -33.57
C ILE A 7 -53.73 -11.44 -33.82
N ARG A 8 -53.72 -11.04 -35.09
CA ARG A 8 -53.58 -9.66 -35.57
C ARG A 8 -54.91 -8.92 -35.39
N LYS A 9 -54.89 -7.63 -35.05
CA LYS A 9 -55.92 -6.67 -35.46
C LYS A 9 -55.31 -5.32 -35.80
N ALA A 10 -55.95 -4.68 -36.75
CA ALA A 10 -55.43 -3.65 -37.64
C ALA A 10 -55.94 -2.25 -37.28
N ILE A 11 -55.12 -1.25 -37.65
CA ILE A 11 -55.44 0.04 -38.33
C ILE A 11 -56.60 0.88 -37.76
N SER A 12 -56.27 2.10 -37.34
CA SER A 12 -56.91 3.32 -37.88
C SER A 12 -56.01 4.54 -37.69
N ALA A 13 -55.82 5.27 -38.79
CA ALA A 13 -55.19 6.57 -38.85
C ALA A 13 -56.19 7.66 -38.46
N PHE A 14 -55.72 8.71 -37.78
CA PHE A 14 -56.39 10.01 -37.77
C PHE A 14 -55.35 11.12 -37.82
N SER A 15 -55.42 11.92 -38.88
CA SER A 15 -54.71 13.17 -39.07
C SER A 15 -55.21 14.24 -38.09
N GLY A 16 -54.29 15.05 -37.56
CA GLY A 16 -54.59 16.25 -36.81
C GLY A 16 -53.37 17.14 -36.67
N ALA A 17 -53.28 18.19 -37.49
CA ALA A 17 -52.29 19.24 -37.36
C ALA A 17 -52.62 20.13 -36.16
N ALA A 18 -51.62 20.50 -35.35
CA ALA A 18 -51.57 21.77 -34.63
C ALA A 18 -50.17 22.01 -34.05
N MET A 19 -49.58 23.10 -34.51
CA MET A 19 -48.37 23.74 -33.99
C MET A 19 -48.70 24.42 -32.66
N LEU A 20 -47.92 24.19 -31.59
CA LEU A 20 -47.75 25.20 -30.53
C LEU A 20 -46.41 25.04 -29.81
N VAL A 21 -45.67 26.15 -29.80
CA VAL A 21 -44.44 26.43 -29.07
C VAL A 21 -44.75 26.48 -27.57
N MET A 22 -44.00 25.72 -26.74
CA MET A 22 -43.52 26.07 -25.39
C MET A 22 -42.74 24.87 -24.79
N LEU A 23 -41.41 24.87 -24.90
CA LEU A 23 -40.53 24.19 -23.96
C LEU A 23 -39.87 25.32 -23.16
N ALA A 24 -40.44 25.72 -22.01
CA ALA A 24 -40.19 25.10 -20.72
C ALA A 24 -38.69 24.89 -20.52
N GLY A 25 -38.08 25.85 -19.82
CA GLY A 25 -36.70 25.76 -19.37
C GLY A 25 -36.51 24.48 -18.55
N CYS A 26 -35.83 23.52 -19.15
CA CYS A 26 -35.15 22.50 -18.38
C CYS A 26 -34.03 23.20 -17.63
N ALA A 27 -34.28 23.49 -16.36
CA ALA A 27 -33.24 23.56 -15.36
C ALA A 27 -32.45 22.23 -15.47
N THR A 28 -31.35 22.26 -16.21
CA THR A 28 -30.34 21.22 -16.09
C THR A 28 -29.79 21.37 -14.68
N THR A 29 -30.23 20.47 -13.81
CA THR A 29 -29.53 20.13 -12.59
C THR A 29 -28.10 19.80 -12.99
N GLY A 30 -27.20 20.77 -12.83
CA GLY A 30 -25.77 20.59 -12.96
C GLY A 30 -25.33 19.58 -11.92
N GLY A 31 -25.23 18.32 -12.34
CA GLY A 31 -24.44 17.32 -11.64
C GLY A 31 -23.02 17.83 -11.62
N VAL A 32 -22.52 18.03 -10.42
CA VAL A 32 -21.24 18.64 -10.07
C VAL A 32 -20.11 17.80 -10.67
N ASP A 33 -19.57 18.21 -11.81
CA ASP A 33 -18.14 18.05 -12.06
C ASP A 33 -17.44 18.78 -10.91
N SER A 34 -16.98 18.05 -9.90
CA SER A 34 -15.92 18.59 -9.05
C SER A 34 -14.79 18.95 -10.00
N ASP A 35 -14.45 20.23 -10.10
CA ASP A 35 -13.35 20.70 -10.95
C ASP A 35 -12.15 19.78 -10.70
N ALA A 36 -11.54 19.20 -11.75
CA ALA A 36 -10.44 18.26 -11.61
C ALA A 36 -9.30 18.86 -10.74
N ALA A 37 -9.16 20.19 -10.78
CA ALA A 37 -8.27 20.95 -9.90
C ALA A 37 -8.65 20.87 -8.42
N GLU A 38 -9.94 20.87 -8.07
CA GLU A 38 -10.45 20.70 -6.71
C GLU A 38 -10.18 19.29 -6.18
N VAL A 39 -10.41 18.26 -7.01
CA VAL A 39 -10.10 16.85 -6.66
C VAL A 39 -8.61 16.70 -6.37
N ALA A 40 -7.76 17.18 -7.27
CA ALA A 40 -6.31 17.14 -7.11
C ALA A 40 -5.86 17.88 -5.85
N ARG A 41 -6.42 19.07 -5.61
CA ARG A 41 -6.13 19.86 -4.41
C ARG A 41 -6.55 19.13 -3.14
N GLY A 42 -7.73 18.51 -3.10
CA GLY A 42 -8.21 17.80 -1.91
C GLY A 42 -7.37 16.58 -1.56
N ARG A 43 -6.89 15.83 -2.56
CA ARG A 43 -5.97 14.69 -2.38
C ARG A 43 -4.58 15.12 -1.92
N GLU A 44 -4.06 16.21 -2.50
CA GLU A 44 -2.82 16.85 -2.05
C GLU A 44 -2.93 17.35 -0.60
N GLN A 45 -4.05 17.97 -0.23
CA GLN A 45 -4.29 18.41 1.14
C GLN A 45 -4.32 17.22 2.11
N LEU A 46 -4.90 16.07 1.73
CA LEU A 46 -4.86 14.87 2.59
C LEU A 46 -3.40 14.44 2.86
N ILE A 47 -2.55 14.34 1.83
CA ILE A 47 -1.13 14.02 2.00
C ILE A 47 -0.45 15.01 2.95
N ARG A 48 -0.65 16.33 2.74
CA ARG A 48 -0.05 17.36 3.59
C ARG A 48 -0.55 17.31 5.04
N ALA A 49 -1.80 16.94 5.27
CA ALA A 49 -2.33 16.75 6.62
C ALA A 49 -1.68 15.54 7.31
N LEU A 50 -1.50 14.42 6.59
CA LEU A 50 -0.78 13.24 7.07
C LEU A 50 0.69 13.57 7.41
N ASP A 51 1.37 14.32 6.55
CA ASP A 51 2.76 14.75 6.76
C ASP A 51 2.88 15.72 7.94
N ALA A 52 1.97 16.70 8.04
CA ALA A 52 1.92 17.64 9.16
C ALA A 52 1.74 16.93 10.51
N ALA A 53 0.89 15.91 10.57
CA ALA A 53 0.74 15.06 11.74
C ALA A 53 2.02 14.26 12.02
N TRP A 54 2.59 13.62 11.01
CA TRP A 54 3.79 12.80 11.15
C TRP A 54 4.99 13.58 11.71
N VAL A 55 5.29 14.76 11.17
CA VAL A 55 6.46 15.52 11.64
C VAL A 55 6.32 15.93 13.12
N ARG A 56 5.08 16.13 13.61
CA ARG A 56 4.79 16.42 15.03
C ARG A 56 4.97 15.17 15.90
N ILE A 57 4.57 14.00 15.41
CA ILE A 57 4.77 12.70 16.09
C ILE A 57 6.26 12.39 16.22
N VAL A 58 7.05 12.66 15.17
CA VAL A 58 8.51 12.50 15.21
C VAL A 58 9.15 13.53 16.14
N ALA A 59 8.77 14.81 16.03
CA ALA A 59 9.31 15.90 16.85
C ALA A 59 9.04 15.72 18.35
N SER A 60 7.87 15.19 18.71
CA SER A 60 7.47 14.94 20.10
C SER A 60 8.08 13.67 20.71
N GLY A 61 8.73 12.83 19.92
CA GLY A 61 9.30 11.56 20.39
C GLY A 61 8.33 10.38 20.42
N LYS A 62 7.02 10.60 20.20
CA LYS A 62 6.00 9.54 20.17
C LYS A 62 6.32 8.41 19.18
N ALA A 63 6.95 8.74 18.04
CA ALA A 63 7.42 7.71 17.10
C ALA A 63 8.45 6.74 17.73
N ALA A 64 9.35 7.25 18.57
CA ALA A 64 10.33 6.41 19.27
C ALA A 64 9.66 5.52 20.33
N GLU A 65 8.64 6.03 21.01
CA GLU A 65 7.87 5.29 22.00
C GLU A 65 7.15 4.08 21.37
N VAL A 66 6.56 4.25 20.18
CA VAL A 66 5.97 3.13 19.43
C VAL A 66 7.03 2.06 19.17
N ILE A 67 8.19 2.40 18.59
CA ILE A 67 9.26 1.44 18.31
C ILE A 67 9.75 0.73 19.57
N ALA A 68 9.82 1.42 20.71
CA ALA A 68 10.23 0.83 21.98
C ALA A 68 9.27 -0.28 22.48
N THR A 69 8.03 -0.33 22.00
CA THR A 69 7.07 -1.38 22.36
C THR A 69 6.98 -2.52 21.35
N GLN A 70 7.66 -2.42 20.21
CA GLN A 70 7.52 -3.36 19.09
C GLN A 70 8.75 -4.29 18.95
N PRO A 71 8.55 -5.52 18.43
CA PRO A 71 7.27 -6.22 18.27
C PRO A 71 6.67 -6.64 19.64
N PRO A 72 5.38 -6.99 19.72
CA PRO A 72 4.72 -7.28 21.00
C PRO A 72 5.33 -8.46 21.78
N ASN A 73 5.90 -9.45 21.10
CA ASN A 73 6.57 -10.59 21.71
C ASN A 73 7.98 -10.27 22.23
N GLN A 74 8.62 -9.20 21.75
CA GLN A 74 9.96 -8.78 22.16
C GLN A 74 10.11 -7.23 22.11
N PRO A 75 9.48 -6.49 23.04
CA PRO A 75 9.46 -5.03 23.02
C PRO A 75 10.86 -4.39 22.91
N GLY A 76 11.00 -3.43 21.99
CA GLY A 76 12.22 -2.65 21.76
C GLY A 76 13.11 -3.21 20.66
N LEU A 77 12.93 -4.46 20.27
CA LEU A 77 13.69 -5.09 19.20
C LEU A 77 13.46 -4.44 17.83
N ALA A 78 12.31 -3.78 17.61
CA ALA A 78 12.05 -3.02 16.40
C ALA A 78 13.13 -1.96 16.09
N SER A 79 13.81 -1.44 17.11
CA SER A 79 14.95 -0.51 16.94
C SER A 79 16.12 -1.09 16.14
N SER A 80 16.24 -2.42 16.03
CA SER A 80 17.31 -3.10 15.29
C SER A 80 17.03 -3.24 13.78
N TYR A 81 15.79 -2.98 13.33
CA TYR A 81 15.40 -3.18 11.94
C TYR A 81 14.50 -2.11 11.34
N PHE A 82 13.88 -1.26 12.16
CA PHE A 82 13.28 -0.02 11.70
C PHE A 82 14.35 1.07 11.54
N VAL A 83 14.35 1.71 10.38
CA VAL A 83 15.23 2.83 10.05
C VAL A 83 14.40 4.10 9.93
N ARG A 84 15.03 5.24 10.24
CA ARG A 84 14.46 6.55 9.96
C ARG A 84 15.05 7.07 8.65
N ILE A 85 14.21 7.26 7.64
CA ILE A 85 14.59 7.95 6.41
C ILE A 85 14.29 9.44 6.62
N ALA A 86 15.26 10.30 6.32
CA ALA A 86 15.17 11.74 6.49
C ALA A 86 14.60 12.43 5.23
N ASP A 87 13.50 11.91 4.66
CA ASP A 87 12.80 12.55 3.53
C ASP A 87 11.84 13.65 4.00
N CYS A 88 11.38 13.58 5.25
CA CYS A 88 10.76 14.68 5.97
C CYS A 88 11.45 14.92 7.32
N LEU A 89 12.02 16.10 7.49
CA LEU A 89 12.58 16.51 8.77
C LEU A 89 11.46 16.90 9.74
N PRO A 90 11.64 16.67 11.07
CA PRO A 90 10.65 17.02 12.08
C PRO A 90 10.61 18.54 12.31
N LEU A 91 10.06 19.28 11.33
CA LEU A 91 10.00 20.74 11.29
C LEU A 91 8.52 21.21 11.23
N PRO A 92 7.76 21.14 12.34
CA PRO A 92 6.32 21.46 12.34
C PRO A 92 5.95 22.84 11.79
N ASP A 93 6.83 23.82 11.96
CA ASP A 93 6.63 25.21 11.48
C ASP A 93 6.73 25.32 9.95
N LEU A 94 7.47 24.41 9.30
CA LEU A 94 7.60 24.34 7.84
C LEU A 94 6.66 23.29 7.21
N THR A 95 5.90 22.56 8.03
CA THR A 95 4.91 21.58 7.60
C THR A 95 3.57 21.87 8.30
N PRO A 96 2.94 23.01 7.98
CA PRO A 96 1.65 23.36 8.56
C PRO A 96 0.53 22.47 8.01
N PHE A 97 -0.51 22.25 8.82
CA PHE A 97 -1.73 21.65 8.33
C PHE A 97 -2.40 22.55 7.27
N PRO A 98 -2.98 21.95 6.21
CA PRO A 98 -3.72 22.70 5.20
C PRO A 98 -4.84 23.59 5.79
N GLN A 99 -4.86 24.85 5.36
CA GLN A 99 -5.96 25.75 5.67
C GLN A 99 -7.08 25.60 4.62
N ASN A 100 -8.34 25.77 5.04
CA ASN A 100 -9.53 25.63 4.19
C ASN A 100 -9.57 24.30 3.42
N PRO A 101 -9.85 23.17 4.11
CA PRO A 101 -9.98 21.86 3.48
C PRO A 101 -10.99 21.85 2.32
N THR A 102 -10.66 21.14 1.25
CA THR A 102 -11.52 20.89 0.08
C THR A 102 -11.39 19.44 -0.38
N GLY A 103 -12.25 19.00 -1.32
CA GLY A 103 -12.23 17.67 -1.91
C GLY A 103 -12.13 16.55 -0.87
N LEU A 104 -11.14 15.65 -1.05
CA LEU A 104 -10.99 14.46 -0.20
C LEU A 104 -10.74 14.77 1.28
N LEU A 105 -9.84 15.70 1.63
CA LEU A 105 -9.62 16.04 3.03
C LEU A 105 -10.89 16.59 3.68
N LYS A 106 -11.62 17.47 2.98
CA LYS A 106 -12.90 17.99 3.47
C LYS A 106 -13.93 16.88 3.67
N LYS A 107 -14.07 15.96 2.71
CA LYS A 107 -14.95 14.78 2.80
C LYS A 107 -14.63 13.97 4.06
N VAL A 108 -13.35 13.68 4.32
CA VAL A 108 -12.94 12.93 5.53
C VAL A 108 -13.33 13.68 6.80
N LEU A 109 -13.04 14.97 6.89
CA LEU A 109 -13.35 15.80 8.07
C LEU A 109 -14.86 15.95 8.32
N GLU A 110 -15.67 16.08 7.27
CA GLU A 110 -17.12 16.26 7.39
C GLU A 110 -17.86 14.95 7.66
N THR A 111 -17.38 13.83 7.09
CA THR A 111 -18.02 12.52 7.28
C THR A 111 -17.49 11.75 8.47
N GLY A 112 -16.33 12.15 9.01
CA GLY A 112 -15.63 11.47 10.08
C GLY A 112 -15.13 10.08 9.69
N LYS A 113 -14.85 9.83 8.41
CA LYS A 113 -14.50 8.50 7.89
C LYS A 113 -13.35 8.58 6.90
N ILE A 114 -12.39 7.66 7.03
CA ILE A 114 -11.31 7.48 6.07
C ILE A 114 -11.10 5.99 5.78
N ARG A 115 -11.12 5.61 4.50
CA ARG A 115 -10.99 4.21 4.06
C ARG A 115 -9.54 3.88 3.76
N ARG A 116 -9.01 2.88 4.45
CA ARG A 116 -7.65 2.38 4.32
C ARG A 116 -7.64 1.06 3.57
N LEU A 117 -6.81 0.94 2.53
CA LEU A 117 -6.51 -0.36 1.96
C LEU A 117 -5.57 -1.15 2.88
N ILE A 118 -5.98 -2.38 3.21
CA ILE A 118 -5.13 -3.36 3.87
C ILE A 118 -5.07 -4.65 3.07
N GLN A 119 -4.00 -5.42 3.28
CA GLN A 119 -3.93 -6.81 2.85
C GLN A 119 -4.16 -7.71 4.06
N ASP A 120 -5.12 -8.61 3.94
CA ASP A 120 -5.58 -9.51 5.00
C ASP A 120 -4.62 -10.70 5.17
N VAL A 121 -3.37 -10.39 5.56
CA VAL A 121 -2.37 -11.39 5.92
C VAL A 121 -2.45 -11.68 7.41
N PRO A 122 -2.31 -12.95 7.84
CA PRO A 122 -2.25 -13.28 9.25
C PRO A 122 -1.13 -12.50 9.95
N SER A 123 -1.47 -11.88 11.09
CA SER A 123 -0.49 -11.23 11.97
C SER A 123 -0.08 -12.22 13.05
N THR A 124 0.79 -13.16 12.67
CA THR A 124 1.33 -14.18 13.57
C THR A 124 2.87 -14.17 13.52
N PRO A 125 3.57 -14.62 14.58
CA PRO A 125 5.04 -14.60 14.62
C PRO A 125 5.74 -15.30 13.45
N GLU A 126 5.05 -16.17 12.73
CA GLU A 126 5.52 -16.87 11.53
C GLU A 126 5.55 -16.00 10.26
N SER A 127 4.94 -14.80 10.31
CA SER A 127 4.84 -13.88 9.16
C SER A 127 5.69 -12.64 9.39
N SER A 128 6.42 -12.18 8.38
CA SER A 128 7.20 -10.94 8.46
C SER A 128 6.33 -9.70 8.72
N SER A 129 5.06 -9.72 8.29
CA SER A 129 4.06 -8.68 8.56
C SER A 129 3.80 -8.44 10.05
N TYR A 130 3.88 -9.48 10.90
CA TYR A 130 3.65 -9.36 12.34
C TYR A 130 4.63 -8.38 13.01
N TYR A 131 5.88 -8.38 12.55
CA TYR A 131 6.96 -7.54 13.09
C TYR A 131 6.92 -6.09 12.59
N PHE A 132 6.00 -5.78 11.68
CA PHE A 132 5.87 -4.50 11.01
C PHE A 132 4.52 -3.82 11.26
N SER A 133 3.42 -4.54 11.09
CA SER A 133 2.06 -4.00 11.10
C SER A 133 1.67 -3.36 12.44
N GLY A 134 2.22 -3.86 13.56
CA GLY A 134 1.97 -3.29 14.89
C GLY A 134 2.43 -1.82 15.00
N ALA A 135 3.66 -1.52 14.57
CA ALA A 135 4.17 -0.16 14.51
C ALA A 135 3.37 0.70 13.52
N GLY A 136 3.08 0.14 12.33
CA GLY A 136 2.36 0.86 11.29
C GLY A 136 0.94 1.28 11.68
N ASN A 137 0.23 0.44 12.44
CA ASN A 137 -1.09 0.75 12.98
C ASN A 137 -1.01 1.83 14.07
N GLN A 138 -0.09 1.70 15.04
CA GLN A 138 0.06 2.72 16.07
C GLN A 138 0.48 4.09 15.50
N TYR A 139 1.32 4.11 14.46
CA TYR A 139 1.62 5.35 13.74
C TYR A 139 0.38 5.96 13.10
N LEU A 140 -0.48 5.14 12.49
CA LEU A 140 -1.73 5.64 11.91
C LEU A 140 -2.63 6.24 13.00
N ASP A 141 -2.80 5.54 14.11
CA ASP A 141 -3.65 6.01 15.22
C ASP A 141 -3.17 7.37 15.74
N LEU A 142 -1.85 7.53 15.92
CA LEU A 142 -1.26 8.81 16.31
C LEU A 142 -1.46 9.89 15.24
N ILE A 143 -1.33 9.55 13.97
CA ILE A 143 -1.54 10.50 12.86
C ILE A 143 -2.98 10.98 12.81
N ILE A 144 -3.94 10.07 12.92
CA ILE A 144 -5.37 10.41 12.96
C ILE A 144 -5.66 11.29 14.18
N ALA A 145 -5.15 10.94 15.36
CA ALA A 145 -5.33 11.76 16.56
C ALA A 145 -4.77 13.19 16.42
N GLU A 146 -3.62 13.38 15.78
CA GLU A 146 -3.07 14.72 15.51
C GLU A 146 -3.96 15.51 14.51
N ILE A 147 -4.55 14.84 13.52
CA ILE A 147 -5.50 15.46 12.56
C ILE A 147 -6.80 15.84 13.27
N GLU A 148 -7.38 14.94 14.06
CA GLU A 148 -8.60 15.16 14.86
C GLU A 148 -8.42 16.36 15.80
N ASN A 149 -7.31 16.40 16.54
CA ASN A 149 -6.97 17.48 17.45
C ASN A 149 -6.80 18.83 16.72
N HIS A 150 -6.25 18.83 15.50
CA HIS A 150 -6.06 20.07 14.74
C HIS A 150 -7.37 20.63 14.19
N TYR A 151 -8.21 19.78 13.59
CA TYR A 151 -9.42 20.22 12.89
C TYR A 151 -10.68 20.19 13.77
N GLY A 152 -10.62 19.60 14.97
CA GLY A 152 -11.79 19.41 15.82
C GLY A 152 -12.80 18.43 15.22
N ALA A 153 -12.31 17.36 14.58
CA ALA A 153 -13.10 16.31 13.96
C ALA A 153 -12.88 14.97 14.69
N GLU A 154 -13.80 14.02 14.52
CA GLU A 154 -13.67 12.62 14.94
C GLU A 154 -13.63 11.77 13.68
N ILE A 155 -12.60 10.92 13.52
CA ILE A 155 -12.30 10.19 12.29
C ILE A 155 -12.15 8.70 12.59
N GLU A 156 -13.09 7.92 12.06
CA GLU A 156 -13.03 6.47 12.01
C GLU A 156 -12.20 5.99 10.80
N VAL A 157 -11.20 5.15 11.06
CA VAL A 157 -10.47 4.42 10.00
C VAL A 157 -11.25 3.16 9.64
N ILE A 158 -11.69 3.07 8.38
CA ILE A 158 -12.41 1.91 7.84
C ILE A 158 -11.45 1.08 6.99
N ASP A 159 -11.20 -0.16 7.41
CA ASP A 159 -10.36 -1.08 6.66
C ASP A 159 -11.11 -1.72 5.49
N VAL A 160 -10.57 -1.54 4.28
CA VAL A 160 -10.96 -2.26 3.08
C VAL A 160 -9.94 -3.35 2.84
N ALA A 161 -10.29 -4.58 3.23
CA ALA A 161 -9.41 -5.72 3.20
C ALA A 161 -9.41 -6.43 1.84
N LYS A 162 -8.21 -6.73 1.33
CA LYS A 162 -8.01 -7.61 0.16
C LYS A 162 -7.26 -8.88 0.59
N PRO A 163 -7.55 -10.05 -0.03
CA PRO A 163 -6.89 -11.29 0.34
C PRO A 163 -5.37 -11.25 0.06
N PRO A 164 -4.59 -12.15 0.69
CA PRO A 164 -3.17 -12.32 0.40
C PRO A 164 -2.90 -12.61 -1.08
N GLY A 165 -1.91 -11.92 -1.65
CA GLY A 165 -1.50 -12.13 -3.04
C GLY A 165 -1.11 -10.83 -3.76
N PRO A 166 -1.17 -10.82 -5.10
CA PRO A 166 -1.10 -9.59 -5.88
C PRO A 166 -2.17 -8.58 -5.41
N LEU A 167 -1.80 -7.31 -5.25
CA LEU A 167 -2.62 -6.25 -4.68
C LEU A 167 -2.75 -5.08 -5.65
N ALA A 168 -3.90 -5.01 -6.34
CA ALA A 168 -4.32 -3.95 -7.25
C ALA A 168 -4.61 -2.62 -6.52
N SER A 169 -3.60 -2.09 -5.84
CA SER A 169 -3.71 -0.94 -4.94
C SER A 169 -3.77 0.40 -5.67
N THR A 170 -3.41 0.47 -6.96
CA THR A 170 -3.55 1.70 -7.74
C THR A 170 -5.00 1.86 -8.18
N SER A 171 -5.61 0.82 -8.76
CA SER A 171 -7.02 0.87 -9.15
C SER A 171 -7.93 1.11 -7.94
N ALA A 172 -7.66 0.47 -6.79
CA ALA A 172 -8.45 0.73 -5.57
C ALA A 172 -8.45 2.22 -5.14
N LEU A 173 -7.38 2.97 -5.41
CA LEU A 173 -7.31 4.41 -5.17
C LEU A 173 -8.03 5.20 -6.28
N VAL A 174 -7.77 4.86 -7.55
CA VAL A 174 -8.32 5.58 -8.71
C VAL A 174 -9.83 5.43 -8.80
N ASP A 175 -10.35 4.24 -8.47
CA ASP A 175 -11.78 3.89 -8.51
C ASP A 175 -12.55 4.39 -7.26
N ASP A 176 -11.91 5.19 -6.40
CA ASP A 176 -12.45 5.68 -5.12
C ASP A 176 -12.97 4.54 -4.22
N GLU A 177 -12.38 3.34 -4.28
CA GLU A 177 -12.69 2.23 -3.36
C GLU A 177 -12.14 2.54 -1.95
N VAL A 178 -10.92 3.09 -1.90
CA VAL A 178 -10.21 3.51 -0.70
C VAL A 178 -9.75 4.96 -0.83
N ASP A 179 -9.59 5.64 0.31
CA ASP A 179 -9.08 7.01 0.34
C ASP A 179 -7.55 7.04 0.37
N PHE A 180 -6.93 6.03 0.99
CA PHE A 180 -5.48 5.87 1.01
C PHE A 180 -5.02 4.41 1.12
N VAL A 181 -3.77 4.16 0.72
CA VAL A 181 -3.07 2.89 0.98
C VAL A 181 -2.05 3.14 2.09
N SER A 182 -2.10 2.27 3.10
CA SER A 182 -1.17 2.33 4.22
C SER A 182 0.21 1.76 3.86
N GLN A 183 1.03 1.43 4.86
CA GLN A 183 2.47 1.14 4.73
C GLN A 183 2.79 -0.22 4.06
N LEU A 184 1.92 -0.74 3.20
CA LEU A 184 2.08 -2.03 2.49
C LEU A 184 2.90 -1.90 1.18
N ASN A 185 3.33 -0.70 0.83
CA ASN A 185 3.93 -0.40 -0.47
C ASN A 185 5.18 0.48 -0.34
N ALA A 186 6.35 -0.12 -0.55
CA ALA A 186 7.62 0.61 -0.61
C ALA A 186 7.65 1.66 -1.74
N THR A 187 8.30 2.80 -1.49
CA THR A 187 8.37 3.96 -2.41
C THR A 187 8.99 3.60 -3.76
N GLY A 188 9.99 2.72 -3.76
CA GLY A 188 10.68 2.25 -4.96
C GLY A 188 9.92 1.18 -5.76
N GLY A 189 8.78 0.68 -5.26
CA GLY A 189 8.08 -0.45 -5.85
C GLY A 189 7.22 -0.13 -7.07
N ARG A 190 6.66 -1.20 -7.64
CA ARG A 190 5.80 -1.20 -8.82
C ARG A 190 4.47 -1.88 -8.48
N THR A 191 3.38 -1.36 -9.01
CA THR A 191 2.05 -1.97 -8.91
C THR A 191 1.29 -1.72 -10.21
N GLN A 192 0.62 -2.75 -10.74
CA GLN A 192 -0.17 -2.65 -11.98
C GLN A 192 0.62 -2.00 -13.13
N ASP A 193 1.83 -2.52 -13.38
CA ASP A 193 2.78 -2.06 -14.42
C ASP A 193 3.27 -0.61 -14.32
N MET A 194 2.94 0.13 -13.25
CA MET A 194 3.44 1.50 -13.03
C MET A 194 4.36 1.60 -11.81
N ARG A 195 5.33 2.52 -11.88
CA ARG A 195 6.09 2.94 -10.71
C ARG A 195 5.13 3.63 -9.74
N ARG A 196 5.12 3.25 -8.46
CA ARG A 196 4.17 3.81 -7.48
C ARG A 196 4.24 5.33 -7.36
N ARG A 197 5.45 5.90 -7.52
CA ARG A 197 5.67 7.36 -7.51
C ARG A 197 5.11 8.10 -8.71
N THR A 198 4.80 7.42 -9.81
CA THR A 198 4.18 8.03 -11.00
C THR A 198 2.69 7.74 -11.07
N SER A 199 2.17 6.78 -10.30
CA SER A 199 0.74 6.44 -10.30
C SER A 199 -0.04 6.98 -9.09
N ARG A 200 0.63 7.58 -8.11
CA ARG A 200 0.02 7.98 -6.82
C ARG A 200 0.71 9.20 -6.23
N ARG A 201 -0.05 9.97 -5.44
CA ARG A 201 0.49 10.94 -4.49
C ARG A 201 1.00 10.20 -3.26
N PHE A 202 2.04 10.72 -2.63
CA PHE A 202 2.63 10.09 -1.46
C PHE A 202 3.20 11.13 -0.51
N GLY A 203 3.16 10.82 0.78
CA GLY A 203 3.73 11.65 1.84
C GLY A 203 5.14 11.22 2.23
N CYS A 204 5.55 11.65 3.41
CA CYS A 204 6.79 11.25 4.07
C CYS A 204 6.90 9.73 4.25
N THR A 205 8.11 9.21 4.33
CA THR A 205 8.32 7.83 4.77
C THR A 205 7.96 7.71 6.26
N MET A 206 6.93 6.92 6.56
CA MET A 206 6.42 6.72 7.92
C MET A 206 7.13 5.56 8.63
N SER A 207 7.49 4.55 7.85
CA SER A 207 8.23 3.39 8.32
C SER A 207 9.22 2.97 7.25
N SER A 208 10.33 2.38 7.67
CA SER A 208 11.27 1.80 6.73
C SER A 208 11.99 0.63 7.36
N LEU A 209 12.10 -0.46 6.59
CA LEU A 209 12.66 -1.72 7.07
C LEU A 209 13.97 -2.00 6.36
N MET A 210 15.03 -2.26 7.15
CA MET A 210 16.24 -2.92 6.65
C MET A 210 15.88 -4.25 5.98
N GLN A 211 16.72 -4.71 5.05
CA GLN A 211 16.61 -6.03 4.45
C GLN A 211 17.85 -6.86 4.77
N PHE A 212 17.66 -8.14 5.03
CA PHE A 212 18.70 -9.09 5.41
C PHE A 212 18.62 -10.34 4.54
N ILE A 213 19.77 -10.94 4.31
CA ILE A 213 19.91 -12.28 3.72
C ILE A 213 20.18 -13.24 4.87
N HIS A 214 19.38 -14.31 4.95
CA HIS A 214 19.52 -15.38 5.93
C HIS A 214 20.04 -16.62 5.24
N VAL A 215 21.25 -17.02 5.63
CA VAL A 215 21.98 -18.16 5.06
C VAL A 215 21.99 -19.27 6.10
N PRO A 216 21.55 -20.49 5.77
CA PRO A 216 21.64 -21.61 6.70
C PRO A 216 23.09 -21.84 7.09
N GLU A 217 23.36 -21.95 8.39
CA GLU A 217 24.73 -22.09 8.92
C GLU A 217 25.40 -23.40 8.48
N ASP A 218 24.61 -24.42 8.16
CA ASP A 218 25.07 -25.73 7.67
C ASP A 218 25.15 -25.82 6.14
N SER A 219 24.84 -24.75 5.41
CA SER A 219 24.91 -24.71 3.95
C SER A 219 26.32 -24.43 3.43
N GLU A 220 26.60 -24.84 2.19
CA GLU A 220 27.85 -24.50 1.48
C GLU A 220 28.04 -22.99 1.30
N TYR A 221 26.97 -22.20 1.42
CA TYR A 221 26.98 -20.75 1.24
C TYR A 221 27.34 -19.96 2.51
N ALA A 222 27.39 -20.62 3.69
CA ALA A 222 27.55 -19.94 4.98
C ALA A 222 28.82 -19.08 5.06
N ASP A 223 29.93 -19.58 4.51
CA ASP A 223 31.21 -18.87 4.45
C ASP A 223 31.36 -18.01 3.20
N GLU A 224 30.57 -18.27 2.15
CA GLU A 224 30.65 -17.59 0.86
C GLU A 224 29.85 -16.29 0.80
N LEU A 225 28.72 -16.23 1.50
CA LEU A 225 27.82 -15.08 1.49
C LEU A 225 28.06 -14.23 2.74
N ASN A 226 28.80 -13.12 2.56
CA ASN A 226 29.11 -12.16 3.64
C ASN A 226 28.61 -10.74 3.36
N SER A 227 28.14 -10.50 2.13
CA SER A 227 27.63 -9.22 1.67
C SER A 227 26.49 -9.42 0.68
N PHE A 228 25.79 -8.33 0.36
CA PHE A 228 24.83 -8.34 -0.74
C PHE A 228 25.50 -8.63 -2.10
N ASP A 229 26.71 -8.12 -2.31
CA ASP A 229 27.45 -8.31 -3.57
C ASP A 229 27.86 -9.77 -3.80
N ASP A 230 28.14 -10.52 -2.73
CA ASP A 230 28.42 -11.96 -2.81
C ASP A 230 27.22 -12.74 -3.34
N LEU A 231 26.01 -12.37 -2.91
CA LEU A 231 24.77 -12.94 -3.43
C LEU A 231 24.57 -12.50 -4.88
N TRP A 232 24.72 -11.20 -5.16
CA TRP A 232 24.54 -10.65 -6.51
C TRP A 232 25.41 -11.37 -7.56
N ALA A 233 26.64 -11.76 -7.20
CA ALA A 233 27.56 -12.49 -8.07
C ALA A 233 27.19 -13.97 -8.32
N ARG A 234 26.15 -14.51 -7.68
CA ARG A 234 25.79 -15.94 -7.69
C ARG A 234 24.32 -16.16 -8.09
N PRO A 235 23.94 -15.90 -9.36
CA PRO A 235 22.54 -15.93 -9.82
C PRO A 235 21.85 -17.30 -9.72
N ASN A 236 22.61 -18.38 -9.51
CA ASN A 236 22.07 -19.73 -9.31
C ASN A 236 21.43 -19.93 -7.92
N ILE A 237 21.71 -19.05 -6.95
CA ILE A 237 21.12 -19.13 -5.61
C ILE A 237 19.62 -18.78 -5.67
N ARG A 238 18.79 -19.66 -5.13
CA ARG A 238 17.33 -19.52 -5.11
C ARG A 238 16.89 -18.86 -3.82
N ILE A 239 16.08 -17.81 -3.96
CA ILE A 239 15.71 -16.92 -2.86
C ILE A 239 14.24 -17.13 -2.51
N CYS A 240 13.97 -17.37 -1.23
CA CYS A 240 12.63 -17.29 -0.67
C CYS A 240 12.41 -15.95 0.04
N ALA A 241 11.28 -15.28 -0.21
CA ALA A 241 11.00 -13.98 0.38
C ALA A 241 9.51 -13.79 0.70
N GLY A 242 9.25 -12.99 1.74
CA GLY A 242 7.91 -12.51 2.08
C GLY A 242 7.41 -11.37 1.17
N PRO A 243 6.16 -10.91 1.36
CA PRO A 243 5.57 -9.84 0.55
C PRO A 243 6.30 -8.50 0.71
N LEU A 244 6.86 -8.23 1.89
CA LEU A 244 7.62 -7.00 2.18
C LEU A 244 8.96 -6.92 1.45
N THR A 245 9.53 -8.06 1.05
CA THR A 245 10.89 -8.14 0.49
C THR A 245 10.89 -8.54 -0.99
N THR A 246 9.87 -9.25 -1.47
CA THR A 246 9.83 -9.85 -2.81
C THR A 246 10.16 -8.88 -3.93
N GLN A 247 9.56 -7.68 -3.95
CA GLN A 247 9.80 -6.73 -5.03
C GLN A 247 11.24 -6.19 -4.99
N THR A 248 11.76 -5.91 -3.79
CA THR A 248 13.14 -5.50 -3.57
C THR A 248 14.11 -6.57 -4.09
N ALA A 249 13.93 -7.82 -3.67
CA ALA A 249 14.76 -8.93 -4.12
C ALA A 249 14.73 -9.06 -5.66
N LYS A 250 13.55 -9.07 -6.28
CA LYS A 250 13.44 -9.18 -7.75
C LYS A 250 14.06 -8.00 -8.51
N ALA A 251 14.00 -6.79 -7.94
CA ALA A 251 14.52 -5.59 -8.59
C ALA A 251 16.05 -5.52 -8.52
N PHE A 252 16.65 -5.85 -7.37
CA PHE A 252 18.09 -5.79 -7.18
C PHE A 252 18.82 -7.07 -7.61
N LEU A 253 18.13 -8.21 -7.68
CA LEU A 253 18.67 -9.52 -8.05
C LEU A 253 17.88 -10.12 -9.23
N PRO A 254 17.82 -9.46 -10.40
CA PRO A 254 16.92 -9.84 -11.50
C PRO A 254 17.25 -11.20 -12.13
N GLU A 255 18.49 -11.66 -12.01
CA GLU A 255 18.92 -12.97 -12.53
C GLU A 255 18.60 -14.12 -11.58
N HIS A 256 18.26 -13.84 -10.32
CA HIS A 256 17.97 -14.85 -9.32
C HIS A 256 16.53 -15.35 -9.42
N LYS A 257 16.34 -16.63 -9.06
CA LYS A 257 14.98 -17.18 -8.89
C LYS A 257 14.42 -16.79 -7.52
N VAL A 258 13.55 -15.78 -7.50
CA VAL A 258 12.86 -15.32 -6.28
C VAL A 258 11.45 -15.91 -6.17
N THR A 259 11.19 -16.64 -5.09
CA THR A 259 9.87 -17.23 -4.76
C THR A 259 9.21 -16.48 -3.62
N THR A 260 7.97 -16.04 -3.82
CA THR A 260 7.19 -15.34 -2.80
C THR A 260 6.38 -16.31 -1.94
N ARG A 261 6.38 -16.09 -0.63
CA ARG A 261 5.41 -16.64 0.31
C ARG A 261 4.60 -15.48 0.90
N TYR A 262 3.28 -15.57 0.86
CA TYR A 262 2.38 -14.49 1.31
C TYR A 262 1.80 -14.73 2.70
N ILE A 263 1.84 -15.97 3.18
CA ILE A 263 1.30 -16.40 4.47
C ILE A 263 2.41 -17.20 5.16
N SER A 264 2.63 -16.94 6.44
CA SER A 264 3.66 -17.62 7.25
C SER A 264 5.03 -17.63 6.55
N ASP A 265 5.38 -16.50 5.93
CA ASP A 265 6.47 -16.45 4.96
C ASP A 265 7.82 -16.88 5.55
N ILE A 266 8.04 -16.66 6.85
CA ILE A 266 9.27 -17.06 7.52
C ILE A 266 9.36 -18.59 7.63
N THR A 267 8.35 -19.24 8.23
CA THR A 267 8.36 -20.69 8.47
C THR A 267 8.18 -21.49 7.19
N ASP A 268 7.37 -20.99 6.25
CA ASP A 268 7.24 -21.60 4.92
C ASP A 268 8.57 -21.55 4.17
N CYS A 269 9.29 -20.43 4.20
CA CYS A 269 10.59 -20.32 3.55
C CYS A 269 11.63 -21.25 4.18
N ASP A 270 11.68 -21.35 5.51
CA ASP A 270 12.54 -22.30 6.23
C ASP A 270 12.25 -23.75 5.81
N ALA A 271 10.97 -24.14 5.75
CA ALA A 271 10.58 -25.46 5.29
C ALA A 271 10.99 -25.74 3.83
N GLN A 272 10.99 -24.73 2.95
CA GLN A 272 11.47 -24.89 1.58
C GLN A 272 12.99 -25.07 1.51
N ILE A 273 13.76 -24.40 2.36
CA ILE A 273 15.21 -24.56 2.44
C ILE A 273 15.57 -25.96 2.94
N LYS A 274 14.96 -26.40 4.03
CA LYS A 274 15.14 -27.77 4.57
C LYS A 274 14.77 -28.86 3.56
N ALA A 275 13.84 -28.57 2.65
CA ALA A 275 13.46 -29.45 1.55
C ALA A 275 14.36 -29.33 0.30
N GLY A 276 15.41 -28.51 0.33
CA GLY A 276 16.32 -28.27 -0.80
C GLY A 276 15.68 -27.53 -1.98
N LYS A 277 14.55 -26.85 -1.77
CA LYS A 277 13.79 -26.14 -2.82
C LYS A 277 14.20 -24.67 -2.99
N GLN A 278 14.78 -24.09 -1.95
CA GLN A 278 15.34 -22.75 -1.90
C GLN A 278 16.69 -22.84 -1.17
N ASP A 279 17.53 -21.82 -1.33
CA ASP A 279 18.88 -21.83 -0.76
C ASP A 279 19.01 -20.83 0.40
N ILE A 280 18.32 -19.67 0.32
CA ILE A 280 18.35 -18.62 1.34
C ILE A 280 16.97 -17.98 1.55
N ILE A 281 16.79 -17.30 2.70
CA ILE A 281 15.64 -16.43 2.97
C ILE A 281 16.11 -14.98 2.88
N MET A 282 15.33 -14.11 2.25
CA MET A 282 15.54 -12.66 2.33
C MET A 282 14.32 -12.02 3.00
N GLY A 283 14.55 -11.21 4.04
CA GLY A 283 13.48 -10.65 4.88
C GLY A 283 13.91 -9.40 5.65
N PRO A 284 12.98 -8.76 6.37
CA PRO A 284 13.27 -7.53 7.10
C PRO A 284 13.85 -7.74 8.51
N LEU A 285 13.90 -8.98 8.99
CA LEU A 285 14.37 -9.27 10.35
C LEU A 285 15.90 -9.36 10.39
N PRO A 286 16.55 -8.86 11.45
CA PRO A 286 17.99 -8.93 11.60
C PRO A 286 18.46 -10.32 12.01
N SER A 287 17.59 -11.14 12.61
CA SER A 287 17.80 -12.57 12.86
C SER A 287 16.46 -13.31 12.76
N LEU A 288 16.48 -14.54 12.26
CA LEU A 288 15.29 -15.39 12.24
C LEU A 288 14.97 -16.04 13.60
N ASP A 289 15.91 -16.02 14.55
CA ASP A 289 15.66 -16.44 15.94
C ASP A 289 14.51 -15.66 16.59
N ILE A 290 14.35 -14.40 16.16
CA ILE A 290 13.27 -13.51 16.59
C ILE A 290 11.89 -14.13 16.34
N ALA A 291 11.78 -14.88 15.24
CA ALA A 291 10.60 -15.62 14.84
C ALA A 291 10.64 -17.10 15.23
N GLY A 292 11.57 -17.51 16.08
CA GLY A 292 11.71 -18.90 16.52
C GLY A 292 12.27 -19.84 15.45
N VAL A 293 12.98 -19.32 14.45
CA VAL A 293 13.60 -20.10 13.36
C VAL A 293 15.13 -19.96 13.43
N PRO A 294 15.81 -20.78 14.26
CA PRO A 294 17.26 -20.70 14.43
C PRO A 294 18.04 -21.41 13.33
N GLY A 295 19.37 -21.26 13.36
CA GLY A 295 20.30 -21.93 12.45
C GLY A 295 20.61 -21.15 11.18
N TYR A 296 20.45 -19.82 11.22
CA TYR A 296 20.72 -18.94 10.10
C TYR A 296 21.68 -17.81 10.49
N LYS A 297 22.75 -17.67 9.72
CA LYS A 297 23.57 -16.47 9.69
C LYS A 297 22.80 -15.36 8.98
N SER A 298 22.85 -14.15 9.53
CA SER A 298 22.25 -12.97 8.91
C SER A 298 23.30 -12.07 8.27
N VAL A 299 23.06 -11.64 7.03
CA VAL A 299 23.90 -10.74 6.26
C VAL A 299 23.10 -9.47 5.96
N HIS A 300 23.59 -8.34 6.46
CA HIS A 300 22.95 -7.04 6.28
C HIS A 300 23.12 -6.54 4.84
N THR A 301 22.03 -6.26 4.13
CA THR A 301 22.11 -5.86 2.71
C THR A 301 22.37 -4.37 2.49
N MET A 302 22.20 -3.54 3.54
CA MET A 302 22.18 -2.07 3.46
C MET A 302 21.03 -1.51 2.60
N ILE A 303 20.10 -2.35 2.17
CA ILE A 303 18.90 -1.94 1.45
C ILE A 303 17.81 -1.62 2.47
N VAL A 304 17.18 -0.47 2.31
CA VAL A 304 16.05 -0.01 3.13
C VAL A 304 14.83 0.20 2.25
N ALA A 305 13.71 -0.40 2.62
CA ALA A 305 12.42 -0.18 1.97
C ALA A 305 11.59 0.82 2.78
N GLY A 306 11.57 2.08 2.35
CA GLY A 306 10.70 3.12 2.92
C GLY A 306 9.26 3.02 2.43
N THR A 307 8.29 3.17 3.33
CA THR A 307 6.86 3.04 3.08
C THR A 307 6.12 4.31 3.54
N PRO A 308 5.62 5.14 2.62
CA PRO A 308 4.76 6.27 2.92
C PRO A 308 3.29 5.86 2.92
N TYR A 309 2.40 6.82 3.19
CA TYR A 309 1.00 6.71 2.81
C TYR A 309 0.78 7.19 1.38
N TRP A 310 -0.16 6.55 0.68
CA TRP A 310 -0.44 6.79 -0.73
C TRP A 310 -1.88 7.23 -0.94
N VAL A 311 -2.07 8.24 -1.78
CA VAL A 311 -3.39 8.74 -2.20
C VAL A 311 -3.44 8.70 -3.73
N ALA A 312 -4.64 8.61 -4.30
CA ALA A 312 -4.84 8.64 -5.75
C ALA A 312 -4.15 9.84 -6.41
N LEU A 313 -3.62 9.62 -7.61
CA LEU A 313 -3.12 10.67 -8.51
C LEU A 313 -4.07 10.78 -9.70
N GLU A 314 -4.28 12.01 -10.16
CA GLU A 314 -5.05 12.30 -11.36
C GLU A 314 -4.30 11.85 -12.63
N GLY A 315 -5.01 11.66 -13.74
CA GLY A 315 -4.37 11.28 -14.99
C GLY A 315 -3.85 9.84 -15.04
N VAL A 316 -4.29 8.98 -14.12
CA VAL A 316 -4.00 7.54 -14.10
C VAL A 316 -5.29 6.78 -14.43
N GLU A 317 -5.23 5.89 -15.40
CA GLU A 317 -6.31 4.97 -15.75
C GLU A 317 -5.84 3.54 -15.55
N CYS A 318 -6.74 2.67 -15.07
CA CYS A 318 -6.44 1.25 -14.84
C CYS A 318 -7.44 0.36 -15.58
N ASP A 319 -6.92 -0.66 -16.25
CA ASP A 319 -7.73 -1.72 -16.82
C ASP A 319 -8.28 -2.63 -15.72
N ALA A 320 -9.49 -3.14 -15.92
CA ALA A 320 -10.06 -4.13 -15.01
C ALA A 320 -9.18 -5.40 -14.98
N PRO A 321 -8.99 -6.01 -13.79
CA PRO A 321 -8.32 -7.31 -13.68
C PRO A 321 -8.94 -8.36 -14.59
N THR A 322 -8.11 -9.11 -15.32
CA THR A 322 -8.61 -10.20 -16.19
C THR A 322 -8.79 -11.53 -15.47
N GLY A 323 -8.37 -11.61 -14.20
CA GLY A 323 -8.51 -12.81 -13.38
C GLY A 323 -8.01 -12.62 -11.94
N PRO A 324 -8.15 -13.65 -11.09
CA PRO A 324 -7.91 -13.55 -9.65
C PRO A 324 -6.43 -13.39 -9.24
N ARG A 325 -5.49 -13.50 -10.18
CA ARG A 325 -4.04 -13.30 -9.96
C ARG A 325 -3.46 -12.18 -10.83
N ASP A 326 -4.31 -11.51 -11.59
CA ASP A 326 -3.95 -10.37 -12.39
C ASP A 326 -4.33 -9.11 -11.60
N GLU A 327 -3.39 -8.19 -11.42
CA GLU A 327 -3.70 -6.90 -10.80
C GLU A 327 -4.36 -5.94 -11.81
N GLY A 328 -4.39 -6.30 -13.10
CA GLY A 328 -4.65 -5.35 -14.17
C GLY A 328 -3.42 -4.48 -14.44
N LYS A 329 -3.56 -3.56 -15.39
CA LYS A 329 -2.50 -2.62 -15.76
C LYS A 329 -3.02 -1.19 -15.62
N CYS A 330 -2.17 -0.30 -15.15
CA CYS A 330 -2.46 1.12 -15.14
C CYS A 330 -1.52 1.85 -16.10
N ARG A 331 -1.94 3.03 -16.56
CA ARG A 331 -1.19 3.92 -17.46
C ARG A 331 -1.48 5.38 -17.14
N GLU A 332 -0.53 6.24 -17.49
CA GLU A 332 -0.77 7.69 -17.55
C GLU A 332 -1.62 8.00 -18.79
N ILE A 333 -2.65 8.82 -18.64
CA ILE A 333 -3.55 9.22 -19.74
C ILE A 333 -2.81 10.18 -20.69
N ASP A 334 -2.02 11.11 -20.12
CA ASP A 334 -1.21 12.09 -20.85
C ASP A 334 0.23 12.08 -20.31
N PRO A 335 1.10 11.15 -20.74
CA PRO A 335 2.48 11.07 -20.26
C PRO A 335 3.30 12.28 -20.74
N LEU A 336 4.14 12.81 -19.86
CA LEU A 336 5.08 13.91 -20.14
C LEU A 336 6.14 13.57 -21.20
#